data_AF-A0A2D7XWJ9-F1
#
_entry.id   AF-A0A2D7XWJ9-F1
#
_cell.length_a   1.000
_cell.length_b   1.000
_cell.length_c   1.000
_cell.angle_alpha   90.00
_cell.angle_beta   90.00
_cell.angle_gamma   90.00
#
_symmetry.space_group_name_H-M   'P 1'
#
loop_
_entity.id
_entity.type
_entity.pdbx_description
1 polymer ?
#
loop_
_entity_poly.entity_id
_entity_poly.type
_entity_poly.pdbx_seq_one_letter_code
_entity_poly.pdbx_strand_id
1 'polypeptide(L)'
;MASFIDPRQVLGQNVWVKPTKFAVALSVYLGSLAYFARWLPDRLRINVIYRAYSICIVAAVIAEFVWITGAAAYATQSHFNSELPFLVRLYPWMGILAIFLTSASIFYGLQIAFNIGPGMAPAERVALSGGLILTFVSTVLVAGYLSSNGGHHVGLTGSGALTVPVLGWSREVGDLRVAHFFATHAMQAVPIIRVALQRILPRCAVLPLTVLALASYAGFIAFTFLQARAGLPFI
;
A
#
# COMPACT_ATOMS: atom_id res chain seq x y z
N MET A 1 23.25 2.11 4.48
CA MET A 1 24.68 1.91 4.19
C MET A 1 25.06 2.46 2.81
N ALA A 2 24.42 2.03 1.71
CA ALA A 2 24.73 2.56 0.37
C ALA A 2 24.53 4.08 0.22
N SER A 3 23.49 4.66 0.85
CA SER A 3 23.21 6.10 0.84
C SER A 3 24.30 6.99 1.45
N PHE A 4 25.21 6.41 2.26
CA PHE A 4 26.32 7.15 2.88
C PHE A 4 27.56 7.20 1.98
N ILE A 5 27.62 6.38 0.92
CA ILE A 5 28.81 6.20 0.09
C ILE A 5 28.57 6.70 -1.33
N ASP A 6 27.35 6.56 -1.84
CA ASP A 6 26.96 7.04 -3.17
C ASP A 6 26.27 8.41 -3.06
N PRO A 7 26.90 9.51 -3.52
CA PRO A 7 26.35 10.86 -3.39
C PRO A 7 25.31 11.20 -4.46
N ARG A 8 25.08 10.33 -5.45
CA ARG A 8 24.18 10.63 -6.58
C ARG A 8 22.76 10.89 -6.09
N GLN A 9 22.09 11.80 -6.81
CA GLN A 9 20.72 12.21 -6.50
C GLN A 9 19.82 12.10 -7.73
N VAL A 10 18.54 11.79 -7.48
CA VAL A 10 17.45 11.87 -8.45
C VAL A 10 16.36 12.74 -7.81
N LEU A 11 15.94 13.80 -8.49
CA LEU A 11 14.99 14.79 -7.97
C LEU A 11 15.38 15.38 -6.59
N GLY A 12 16.67 15.68 -6.40
CA GLY A 12 17.18 16.27 -5.16
C GLY A 12 17.21 15.33 -3.96
N GLN A 13 16.97 14.02 -4.14
CA GLN A 13 17.09 13.01 -3.09
C GLN A 13 18.14 11.97 -3.46
N ASN A 14 18.83 11.43 -2.47
CA ASN A 14 19.80 10.34 -2.67
C ASN A 14 19.13 9.13 -3.35
N VAL A 15 19.81 8.56 -4.36
CA VAL A 15 19.26 7.49 -5.22
C VAL A 15 18.78 6.26 -4.43
N TRP A 16 19.37 5.98 -3.28
CA TRP A 16 19.05 4.79 -2.46
C TRP A 16 17.87 4.99 -1.50
N VAL A 17 17.34 6.21 -1.38
CA VAL A 17 16.19 6.51 -0.48
C VAL A 17 14.94 5.75 -0.93
N LYS A 18 14.63 5.77 -2.23
CA LYS A 18 13.44 5.08 -2.77
C LYS A 18 13.55 3.55 -2.62
N PRO A 19 14.64 2.88 -3.03
CA PRO A 19 14.84 1.45 -2.76
C PRO A 19 14.68 1.08 -1.28
N THR A 20 15.25 1.87 -0.37
CA THR A 20 15.15 1.60 1.08
C THR A 20 13.70 1.64 1.57
N LYS A 21 12.94 2.67 1.17
CA LYS A 21 11.52 2.79 1.51
C LYS A 21 10.70 1.62 0.97
N PHE A 22 10.95 1.23 -0.28
CA PHE A 22 10.25 0.10 -0.89
C PHE A 22 10.62 -1.24 -0.25
N ALA A 23 11.89 -1.45 0.10
CA ALA A 23 12.30 -2.66 0.84
C ALA A 23 11.51 -2.80 2.15
N VAL A 24 11.41 -1.72 2.94
CA VAL A 24 10.64 -1.71 4.18
C VAL A 24 9.15 -1.94 3.90
N ALA A 25 8.55 -1.20 2.97
CA ALA A 25 7.13 -1.31 2.65
C ALA A 25 6.74 -2.71 2.14
N LEU A 26 7.52 -3.28 1.21
CA LEU A 26 7.30 -4.62 0.67
C LEU A 26 7.51 -5.71 1.73
N SER A 27 8.48 -5.53 2.64
CA SER A 27 8.68 -6.45 3.77
C SER A 27 7.48 -6.43 4.72
N VAL A 28 6.99 -5.24 5.08
CA VAL A 28 5.78 -5.09 5.90
C VAL A 28 4.56 -5.68 5.21
N TYR A 29 4.42 -5.48 3.90
CA TYR A 29 3.34 -6.05 3.09
C TYR A 29 3.37 -7.59 3.12
N LEU A 30 4.50 -8.20 2.76
CA LEU A 30 4.65 -9.66 2.78
C LEU A 30 4.50 -10.23 4.19
N GLY A 31 5.04 -9.57 5.22
CA GLY A 31 4.86 -9.97 6.61
C GLY A 31 3.39 -9.92 7.05
N SER A 32 2.64 -8.90 6.58
CA SER A 32 1.20 -8.78 6.82
C SER A 32 0.43 -9.91 6.12
N LEU A 33 0.73 -10.20 4.86
CA LEU A 33 0.11 -11.33 4.16
C LEU A 33 0.43 -12.67 4.84
N ALA A 34 1.69 -12.91 5.24
CA ALA A 34 2.06 -14.10 5.98
C ALA A 34 1.28 -14.20 7.31
N TYR A 35 1.12 -13.08 8.02
CA TYR A 35 0.27 -13.00 9.21
C TYR A 35 -1.18 -13.40 8.90
N PHE A 36 -1.78 -12.90 7.80
CA PHE A 36 -3.16 -13.20 7.42
C PHE A 36 -3.38 -14.61 6.87
N ALA A 37 -2.34 -15.23 6.30
CA ALA A 37 -2.42 -16.56 5.71
C ALA A 37 -2.88 -17.63 6.73
N ARG A 38 -2.68 -17.40 8.03
CA ARG A 38 -3.12 -18.32 9.10
C ARG A 38 -4.62 -18.45 9.27
N TRP A 39 -5.41 -17.56 8.67
CA TRP A 39 -6.86 -17.66 8.65
C TRP A 39 -7.41 -18.19 7.33
N LEU A 40 -6.56 -18.51 6.36
CA LEU A 40 -6.99 -19.18 5.14
C LEU A 40 -7.34 -20.64 5.44
N PRO A 41 -8.37 -21.20 4.77
CA PRO A 41 -8.77 -22.59 4.94
C PRO A 41 -7.63 -23.57 4.65
N ASP A 42 -7.52 -24.66 5.41
CA ASP A 42 -6.44 -25.65 5.23
C ASP A 42 -6.45 -26.28 3.82
N ARG A 43 -7.65 -26.53 3.26
CA ARG A 43 -7.82 -26.99 1.87
C ARG A 43 -7.14 -26.09 0.84
N LEU A 44 -7.06 -24.80 1.13
CA LEU A 44 -6.42 -23.83 0.25
C LEU A 44 -4.90 -23.93 0.34
N ARG A 45 -4.34 -24.16 1.54
CA ARG A 45 -2.88 -24.22 1.76
C ARG A 45 -2.21 -25.41 1.06
N ILE A 46 -2.95 -26.50 0.85
CA ILE A 46 -2.49 -27.67 0.08
C ILE A 46 -2.78 -27.57 -1.41
N ASN A 47 -3.57 -26.58 -1.84
CA ASN A 47 -3.97 -26.41 -3.24
C ASN A 47 -2.79 -25.88 -4.08
N VAL A 48 -2.47 -26.58 -5.17
CA VAL A 48 -1.34 -26.26 -6.06
C VAL A 48 -1.53 -24.90 -6.75
N ILE A 49 -2.75 -24.55 -7.14
CA ILE A 49 -3.05 -23.25 -7.80
C ILE A 49 -2.80 -22.11 -6.81
N TYR A 50 -3.24 -22.25 -5.56
CA TYR A 50 -2.97 -21.24 -4.53
C TYR A 50 -1.47 -21.08 -4.24
N ARG A 51 -0.72 -22.19 -4.20
CA ARG A 51 0.74 -22.15 -4.04
C ARG A 51 1.42 -21.44 -5.20
N ALA A 52 1.04 -21.77 -6.44
CA ALA A 52 1.54 -21.10 -7.63
C ALA A 52 1.20 -19.59 -7.60
N TYR A 53 -0.04 -19.23 -7.27
CA TYR A 53 -0.46 -17.85 -7.09
C TYR A 53 0.39 -17.11 -6.05
N SER A 54 0.60 -17.71 -4.88
CA SER A 54 1.42 -17.13 -3.81
C SER A 54 2.88 -16.94 -4.22
N ILE A 55 3.45 -17.90 -4.96
CA ILE A 55 4.79 -17.79 -5.54
C ILE A 55 4.84 -16.64 -6.55
N CYS A 56 3.84 -16.50 -7.41
CA CYS A 56 3.75 -15.40 -8.37
C CYS A 56 3.66 -14.02 -7.67
N ILE A 57 2.95 -13.90 -6.54
CA ILE A 57 2.92 -12.66 -5.74
C ILE A 57 4.31 -12.33 -5.22
N VAL A 58 5.03 -13.31 -4.67
CA VAL A 58 6.40 -13.11 -4.17
C VAL A 58 7.34 -12.74 -5.32
N ALA A 59 7.23 -13.40 -6.47
CA ALA A 59 8.00 -13.08 -7.67
C ALA A 59 7.71 -11.64 -8.16
N ALA A 60 6.45 -11.20 -8.14
CA ALA A 60 6.07 -9.83 -8.47
C ALA A 60 6.69 -8.81 -7.52
N VAL A 61 6.71 -9.09 -6.21
CA VAL A 61 7.40 -8.24 -5.21
C VAL A 61 8.89 -8.15 -5.49
N ILE A 62 9.54 -9.27 -5.81
CA ILE A 62 10.97 -9.29 -6.15
C ILE A 62 11.22 -8.49 -7.44
N ALA A 63 10.40 -8.70 -8.47
CA ALA A 63 10.52 -7.96 -9.74
C ALA A 63 10.39 -6.44 -9.53
N GLU A 64 9.42 -6.01 -8.73
CA GLU A 64 9.25 -4.60 -8.35
C GLU A 64 10.49 -4.05 -7.62
N PHE A 65 11.04 -4.82 -6.67
CA PHE A 65 12.22 -4.40 -5.93
C PHE A 65 13.48 -4.32 -6.81
N VAL A 66 13.70 -5.31 -7.68
CA VAL A 66 14.80 -5.34 -8.66
C VAL A 66 14.70 -4.15 -9.59
N TRP A 67 13.49 -3.86 -10.08
CA TRP A 67 13.23 -2.72 -10.96
C TRP A 67 13.60 -1.38 -10.31
N ILE A 68 13.08 -1.13 -9.10
CA ILE A 68 13.35 0.13 -8.38
C ILE A 68 14.83 0.28 -8.06
N THR A 69 15.47 -0.81 -7.64
CA THR A 69 16.89 -0.82 -7.30
C THR A 69 17.76 -0.64 -8.55
N GLY A 70 17.39 -1.25 -9.67
CA GLY A 70 18.05 -1.08 -10.95
C GLY A 70 18.00 0.37 -11.43
N ALA A 71 16.82 1.01 -11.42
CA ALA A 71 16.69 2.42 -11.77
C ALA A 71 17.54 3.33 -10.86
N ALA A 72 17.60 3.05 -9.56
CA ALA A 72 18.47 3.77 -8.63
C ALA A 72 19.96 3.57 -8.97
N ALA A 73 20.38 2.36 -9.37
CA ALA A 73 21.75 2.09 -9.78
C ALA A 73 22.17 2.89 -11.02
N TYR A 74 21.23 3.13 -11.95
CA TYR A 74 21.41 4.00 -13.11
C TYR A 74 21.14 5.49 -12.83
N ALA A 75 20.90 5.87 -11.57
CA ALA A 75 20.55 7.23 -11.16
C ALA A 75 19.41 7.83 -11.99
N THR A 76 18.37 7.04 -12.21
CA THR A 76 17.19 7.45 -12.98
C THR A 76 15.90 7.11 -12.23
N GLN A 77 14.77 7.65 -12.69
CA GLN A 77 13.48 7.39 -12.09
C GLN A 77 12.96 6.00 -12.49
N SER A 78 12.45 5.23 -11.53
CA SER A 78 11.78 3.94 -11.82
C SER A 78 10.32 4.09 -12.24
N HIS A 79 9.66 5.16 -11.83
CA HIS A 79 8.26 5.46 -12.15
C HIS A 79 8.21 6.88 -12.69
N PHE A 80 7.31 7.16 -13.65
CA PHE A 80 7.19 8.47 -14.33
C PHE A 80 8.43 8.87 -15.15
N ASN A 81 9.29 7.91 -15.49
CA ASN A 81 10.42 8.16 -16.36
C ASN A 81 9.93 8.38 -17.80
N SER A 82 10.15 9.59 -18.31
CA SER A 82 9.83 9.99 -19.69
C SER A 82 11.05 10.06 -20.61
N GLU A 83 12.26 9.87 -20.07
CA GLU A 83 13.52 10.06 -20.81
C GLU A 83 13.96 8.79 -21.54
N LEU A 84 13.74 7.61 -20.93
CA LEU A 84 14.20 6.33 -21.47
C LEU A 84 13.04 5.57 -22.16
N PRO A 85 13.05 5.41 -23.50
CA PRO A 85 11.95 4.78 -24.24
C PRO A 85 11.60 3.35 -23.80
N PHE A 86 12.59 2.61 -23.28
CA PHE A 86 12.38 1.31 -22.70
C PHE A 86 11.52 1.37 -21.42
N LEU A 87 11.82 2.30 -20.50
CA LEU A 87 11.09 2.44 -19.24
C LEU A 87 9.66 2.97 -19.46
N VAL A 88 9.49 3.87 -20.43
CA VAL A 88 8.16 4.37 -20.85
C VAL A 88 7.26 3.21 -21.29
N ARG A 89 7.78 2.29 -22.12
CA ARG A 89 7.01 1.12 -22.59
C ARG A 89 6.71 0.10 -21.50
N LEU A 90 7.54 0.03 -20.46
CA LEU A 90 7.32 -0.86 -19.31
C LEU A 90 6.31 -0.31 -18.30
N TYR A 91 6.07 1.00 -18.28
CA TYR A 91 5.24 1.64 -17.26
C TYR A 91 3.83 1.04 -17.10
N PRO A 92 3.06 0.71 -18.17
CA PRO A 92 1.76 0.07 -18.02
C PRO A 92 1.83 -1.32 -17.37
N TRP A 93 2.89 -2.08 -17.67
CA TRP A 93 3.11 -3.41 -17.10
C TRP A 93 3.37 -3.35 -15.61
N MET A 94 4.04 -2.29 -15.13
CA MET A 94 4.22 -2.05 -13.70
C MET A 94 2.87 -1.81 -13.00
N GLY A 95 1.95 -1.07 -13.64
CA GLY A 95 0.59 -0.90 -13.11
C GLY A 95 -0.17 -2.22 -12.98
N ILE A 96 -0.08 -3.08 -14.01
CA ILE A 96 -0.67 -4.43 -13.97
C ILE A 96 -0.02 -5.27 -12.86
N LEU A 97 1.31 -5.23 -12.74
CA LEU A 97 2.04 -5.95 -11.70
C LEU A 97 1.66 -5.46 -10.30
N ALA A 98 1.47 -4.16 -10.11
CA ALA A 98 1.03 -3.57 -8.85
C ALA A 98 -0.39 -4.02 -8.47
N ILE A 99 -1.33 -4.06 -9.42
CA ILE A 99 -2.68 -4.61 -9.21
C ILE A 99 -2.61 -6.09 -8.87
N PHE A 100 -1.81 -6.86 -9.61
CA PHE A 100 -1.62 -8.28 -9.35
C PHE A 100 -1.05 -8.53 -7.95
N LEU A 101 -0.01 -7.79 -7.57
CA LEU A 101 0.63 -7.88 -6.26
C LEU A 101 -0.37 -7.56 -5.13
N THR A 102 -1.14 -6.48 -5.26
CA THR A 102 -2.16 -6.10 -4.27
C THR A 102 -3.39 -7.00 -4.27
N SER A 103 -3.64 -7.78 -5.33
CA SER A 103 -4.76 -8.73 -5.40
C SER A 103 -4.75 -9.75 -4.27
N ALA A 104 -3.58 -10.06 -3.70
CA ALA A 104 -3.47 -10.96 -2.55
C ALA A 104 -4.27 -10.45 -1.34
N SER A 105 -4.37 -9.14 -1.18
CA SER A 105 -5.14 -8.52 -0.10
C SER A 105 -6.63 -8.82 -0.27
N ILE A 106 -7.24 -8.52 -1.41
CA ILE A 106 -8.66 -8.81 -1.63
C ILE A 106 -8.93 -10.31 -1.64
N PHE A 107 -8.04 -11.13 -2.21
CA PHE A 107 -8.18 -12.57 -2.19
C PHE A 107 -8.25 -13.10 -0.75
N TYR A 108 -7.33 -12.69 0.13
CA TYR A 108 -7.34 -13.11 1.54
C TYR A 108 -8.55 -12.55 2.27
N GLY A 109 -8.92 -11.29 2.01
CA GLY A 109 -10.10 -10.67 2.61
C GLY A 109 -11.38 -11.44 2.30
N LEU A 110 -11.58 -11.87 1.05
CA LEU A 110 -12.74 -12.68 0.64
C LEU A 110 -12.71 -14.08 1.25
N GLN A 111 -11.54 -14.73 1.31
CA GLN A 111 -11.42 -16.03 1.98
C GLN A 111 -11.77 -15.93 3.47
N ILE A 112 -11.29 -14.89 4.16
CA ILE A 112 -11.60 -14.63 5.57
C ILE A 112 -13.08 -14.30 5.77
N ALA A 113 -13.69 -13.54 4.86
CA ALA A 113 -15.10 -13.16 4.94
C ALA A 113 -16.05 -14.37 4.80
N PHE A 114 -15.75 -15.28 3.88
CA PHE A 114 -16.72 -16.29 3.43
C PHE A 114 -16.34 -17.76 3.70
N ASN A 115 -15.07 -18.06 4.00
CA ASN A 115 -14.59 -19.45 4.03
C ASN A 115 -13.96 -19.87 5.37
N ILE A 116 -14.00 -19.02 6.40
CA ILE A 116 -13.52 -19.37 7.74
C ILE A 116 -14.47 -20.32 8.46
N GLY A 117 -13.89 -21.33 9.11
CA GLY A 117 -14.61 -22.29 9.95
C GLY A 117 -15.24 -21.65 11.21
N PRO A 118 -16.14 -22.38 11.90
CA PRO A 118 -16.77 -21.88 13.11
C PRO A 118 -15.72 -21.54 14.18
N GLY A 119 -15.85 -20.38 14.84
CA GLY A 119 -15.00 -20.00 15.98
C GLY A 119 -14.38 -18.60 15.92
N MET A 120 -14.33 -17.95 14.75
CA MET A 120 -13.87 -16.57 14.67
C MET A 120 -14.95 -15.59 15.17
N ALA A 121 -14.57 -14.68 16.08
CA ALA A 121 -15.47 -13.64 16.55
C ALA A 121 -15.92 -12.73 15.38
N PRO A 122 -17.21 -12.33 15.29
CA PRO A 122 -17.70 -11.50 14.19
C PRO A 122 -16.90 -10.20 13.97
N ALA A 123 -16.50 -9.53 15.06
CA ALA A 123 -15.71 -8.30 14.98
C ALA A 123 -14.30 -8.56 14.41
N GLU A 124 -13.69 -9.70 14.71
CA GLU A 124 -12.40 -10.08 14.14
C GLU A 124 -12.53 -10.33 12.64
N ARG A 125 -13.55 -11.10 12.24
CA ARG A 125 -13.83 -11.37 10.82
C ARG A 125 -13.98 -10.07 10.03
N VAL A 126 -14.82 -9.14 10.52
CA VAL A 126 -15.02 -7.82 9.89
C VAL A 126 -13.73 -7.02 9.82
N ALA A 127 -12.94 -6.98 10.89
CA ALA A 127 -11.71 -6.19 10.90
C ALA A 127 -10.67 -6.72 9.90
N LEU A 128 -10.44 -8.04 9.89
CA LEU A 128 -9.47 -8.68 9.02
C LEU A 128 -9.91 -8.62 7.55
N SER A 129 -11.14 -9.06 7.24
CA SER A 129 -11.62 -9.06 5.85
C SER A 129 -11.82 -7.64 5.33
N GLY A 130 -12.43 -6.77 6.12
CA GLY A 130 -12.70 -5.38 5.77
C GLY A 130 -11.42 -4.58 5.54
N GLY A 131 -10.42 -4.69 6.43
CA GLY A 131 -9.14 -4.02 6.25
C GLY A 131 -8.40 -4.46 4.98
N LEU A 132 -8.41 -5.76 4.67
CA LEU A 132 -7.80 -6.32 3.47
C LEU A 132 -8.51 -5.91 2.17
N ILE A 133 -9.85 -5.98 2.14
CA ILE A 133 -10.66 -5.57 0.99
C ILE A 133 -10.51 -4.06 0.76
N LEU A 134 -10.62 -3.26 1.83
CA LEU A 134 -10.44 -1.82 1.77
C LEU A 134 -9.05 -1.46 1.24
N THR A 135 -8.01 -2.19 1.68
CA THR A 135 -6.66 -1.99 1.16
C THR A 135 -6.61 -2.13 -0.35
N PHE A 136 -7.10 -3.23 -0.90
CA PHE A 136 -7.08 -3.44 -2.33
C PHE A 136 -7.89 -2.37 -3.08
N VAL A 137 -9.15 -2.18 -2.71
CA VAL A 137 -10.07 -1.27 -3.41
C VAL A 137 -9.53 0.16 -3.40
N SER A 138 -9.21 0.68 -2.22
CA SER A 138 -8.69 2.05 -2.10
C SER A 138 -7.32 2.21 -2.75
N THR A 139 -6.44 1.21 -2.65
CA THR A 139 -5.11 1.29 -3.26
C THR A 139 -5.20 1.33 -4.77
N VAL A 140 -6.00 0.46 -5.39
CA VAL A 140 -6.16 0.43 -6.85
C VAL A 140 -6.78 1.74 -7.36
N LEU A 141 -7.79 2.28 -6.67
CA LEU A 141 -8.41 3.55 -7.06
C LEU A 141 -7.45 4.73 -6.93
N VAL A 142 -6.79 4.88 -5.78
CA VAL A 142 -5.88 6.01 -5.52
C VAL A 142 -4.61 5.89 -6.37
N ALA A 143 -4.00 4.71 -6.45
CA ALA A 143 -2.80 4.48 -7.26
C ALA A 143 -3.09 4.61 -8.76
N GLY A 144 -4.28 4.19 -9.22
CA GLY A 144 -4.72 4.37 -10.59
C GLY A 144 -4.76 5.85 -10.97
N TYR A 145 -5.38 6.68 -10.13
CA TYR A 145 -5.38 8.14 -10.33
C TYR A 145 -3.97 8.75 -10.25
N LEU A 146 -3.19 8.35 -9.25
CA LEU A 146 -1.80 8.78 -9.08
C LEU A 146 -0.96 8.46 -10.33
N SER A 147 -1.15 7.28 -10.92
CA SER A 147 -0.45 6.85 -12.13
C SER A 147 -0.84 7.68 -13.35
N SER A 148 -2.12 8.01 -13.52
CA SER A 148 -2.59 8.82 -14.65
C SER A 148 -2.30 10.32 -14.50
N ASN A 149 -2.01 10.79 -13.28
CA ASN A 149 -1.70 12.20 -13.00
C ASN A 149 -0.30 12.62 -13.48
N GLY A 150 0.55 11.69 -13.93
CA GLY A 150 1.92 11.98 -14.38
C GLY A 150 2.89 12.31 -13.25
N GLY A 151 2.44 12.21 -11.99
CA GLY A 151 3.20 12.49 -10.80
C GLY A 151 2.32 12.42 -9.55
N HIS A 152 2.92 12.57 -8.39
CA HIS A 152 2.22 12.47 -7.11
C HIS A 152 1.73 13.81 -6.55
N HIS A 153 2.23 14.94 -7.08
CA HIS A 153 1.78 16.27 -6.67
C HIS A 153 0.59 16.74 -7.50
N VAL A 154 -0.29 17.51 -6.86
CA VAL A 154 -1.39 18.25 -7.49
C VAL A 154 -1.20 19.71 -7.12
N GLY A 155 -0.80 20.52 -8.10
CA GLY A 155 -0.35 21.91 -7.90
C GLY A 155 1.12 22.10 -8.30
N LEU A 156 1.58 23.36 -8.25
CA LEU A 156 2.96 23.72 -8.56
C LEU A 156 3.77 23.82 -7.28
N THR A 157 4.89 23.09 -7.22
CA THR A 157 5.83 23.16 -6.09
C THR A 157 6.92 24.19 -6.37
N GLY A 158 7.31 24.94 -5.34
CA GLY A 158 8.43 25.88 -5.44
C GLY A 158 9.78 25.17 -5.53
N SER A 159 10.84 25.92 -5.88
CA SER A 159 12.21 25.42 -5.73
C SER A 159 12.53 25.24 -4.24
N GLY A 160 12.98 24.04 -3.86
CA GLY A 160 13.25 23.71 -2.45
C GLY A 160 12.00 23.40 -1.62
N ALA A 161 10.91 22.99 -2.27
CA ALA A 161 9.63 22.72 -1.62
C ALA A 161 9.75 21.90 -0.32
N LEU A 162 9.09 22.38 0.72
CA LEU A 162 9.12 21.73 2.03
C LEU A 162 8.42 20.38 1.96
N THR A 163 9.07 19.35 2.51
CA THR A 163 8.50 18.01 2.61
C THR A 163 8.53 17.51 4.05
N VAL A 164 7.59 16.61 4.36
CA VAL A 164 7.56 15.90 5.63
C VAL A 164 8.82 15.03 5.73
N PRO A 165 9.65 15.18 6.78
CA PRO A 165 10.85 14.36 6.94
C PRO A 165 10.53 12.87 6.85
N VAL A 166 11.44 12.10 6.25
CA VAL A 166 11.30 10.66 6.00
C VAL A 166 10.23 10.30 4.99
N LEU A 167 8.98 10.73 5.14
CA LEU A 167 7.87 10.37 4.23
C LEU A 167 8.03 11.04 2.86
N GLY A 168 8.47 12.31 2.88
CA GLY A 168 8.70 13.12 1.70
C GLY A 168 7.43 13.74 1.12
N TRP A 169 6.30 13.70 1.85
CA TRP A 169 5.04 14.29 1.43
C TRP A 169 5.15 15.81 1.31
N SER A 170 4.54 16.41 0.29
CA SER A 170 4.52 17.86 0.14
C SER A 170 3.83 18.56 1.32
N ARG A 171 4.40 19.69 1.75
CA ARG A 171 3.81 20.62 2.72
C ARG A 171 3.28 21.91 2.08
N GLU A 172 3.32 21.98 0.75
CA GLU A 172 2.92 23.18 -0.01
C GLU A 172 1.71 22.92 -0.89
N VAL A 173 1.61 21.72 -1.47
CA VAL A 173 0.56 21.34 -2.40
C VAL A 173 0.00 19.95 -2.07
N GLY A 174 -1.05 19.56 -2.78
CA GLY A 174 -1.64 18.23 -2.64
C GLY A 174 -0.66 17.12 -3.02
N ASP A 175 -0.62 16.06 -2.21
CA ASP A 175 0.23 14.88 -2.45
C ASP A 175 -0.59 13.58 -2.35
N LEU A 176 -0.78 12.94 -3.49
CA LEU A 176 -1.58 11.71 -3.61
C LEU A 176 -0.96 10.52 -2.86
N ARG A 177 0.33 10.59 -2.49
CA ARG A 177 0.98 9.54 -1.68
C ARG A 177 0.41 9.44 -0.28
N VAL A 178 -0.17 10.51 0.27
CA VAL A 178 -0.81 10.50 1.59
C VAL A 178 -2.00 9.53 1.58
N ALA A 179 -2.92 9.73 0.65
CA ALA A 179 -4.07 8.85 0.47
C ALA A 179 -3.66 7.42 0.12
N HIS A 180 -2.65 7.26 -0.73
CA HIS A 180 -2.13 5.95 -1.09
C HIS A 180 -1.51 5.21 0.10
N PHE A 181 -0.77 5.91 0.96
CA PHE A 181 -0.20 5.35 2.18
C PHE A 181 -1.29 4.83 3.13
N PHE A 182 -2.32 5.64 3.40
CA PHE A 182 -3.43 5.17 4.24
C PHE A 182 -4.21 4.04 3.59
N ALA A 183 -4.39 4.07 2.26
CA ALA A 183 -5.02 2.97 1.54
C ALA A 183 -4.26 1.65 1.71
N THR A 184 -2.93 1.64 1.52
CA THR A 184 -2.11 0.42 1.68
C THR A 184 -2.04 -0.06 3.13
N HIS A 185 -2.27 0.84 4.10
CA HIS A 185 -2.22 0.54 5.52
C HIS A 185 -3.54 0.15 6.17
N ALA A 186 -4.66 0.12 5.43
CA ALA A 186 -5.94 -0.30 5.96
C ALA A 186 -5.90 -1.73 6.53
N MET A 187 -5.13 -2.64 5.92
CA MET A 187 -5.00 -4.03 6.38
C MET A 187 -4.37 -4.13 7.77
N GLN A 188 -3.48 -3.21 8.17
CA GLN A 188 -2.91 -3.22 9.51
C GLN A 188 -3.73 -2.36 10.48
N ALA A 189 -4.13 -1.17 10.06
CA ALA A 189 -4.80 -0.21 10.92
C ALA A 189 -6.13 -0.73 11.48
N VAL A 190 -6.99 -1.29 10.62
CA VAL A 190 -8.33 -1.73 11.04
C VAL A 190 -8.28 -2.87 12.07
N PRO A 191 -7.47 -3.95 11.88
CA PRO A 191 -7.29 -4.97 12.92
C PRO A 191 -6.70 -4.44 14.22
N ILE A 192 -5.72 -3.52 14.16
CA ILE A 192 -5.14 -2.91 15.36
C ILE A 192 -6.20 -2.14 16.15
N ILE A 193 -7.01 -1.32 15.48
CA ILE A 193 -8.11 -0.58 16.12
C ILE A 193 -9.08 -1.56 16.80
N ARG A 194 -9.48 -2.63 16.11
CA ARG A 194 -10.36 -3.66 16.70
C ARG A 194 -9.75 -4.30 17.96
N VAL A 195 -8.44 -4.60 17.95
CA VAL A 195 -7.75 -5.14 19.14
C VAL A 195 -7.75 -4.14 20.29
N ALA A 196 -7.53 -2.85 20.00
CA ALA A 196 -7.62 -1.80 21.01
C ALA A 196 -9.05 -1.68 21.59
N LEU A 197 -10.08 -1.68 20.74
CA LEU A 197 -11.48 -1.66 21.17
C LEU A 197 -11.81 -2.83 22.09
N GLN A 198 -11.36 -4.05 21.76
CA GLN A 198 -11.60 -5.22 22.60
C GLN A 198 -10.98 -5.12 24.00
N ARG A 199 -9.89 -4.38 24.16
CA ARG A 199 -9.21 -4.21 25.45
C ARG A 199 -9.90 -3.21 26.36
N ILE A 200 -10.63 -2.25 25.79
CA ILE A 200 -11.15 -1.08 26.53
C ILE A 200 -12.67 -1.16 26.71
N LEU A 201 -13.37 -1.86 25.82
CA LEU A 201 -14.83 -1.83 25.72
C LEU A 201 -15.48 -3.19 26.03
N PRO A 202 -16.75 -3.18 26.46
CA PRO A 202 -17.51 -4.41 26.63
C PRO A 202 -17.69 -5.15 25.30
N ARG A 203 -17.75 -6.49 25.35
CA ARG A 203 -17.82 -7.36 24.15
C ARG A 203 -18.93 -6.98 23.17
N CYS A 204 -20.09 -6.52 23.67
CA CYS A 204 -21.22 -6.10 22.84
C CYS A 204 -20.93 -4.87 21.97
N ALA A 205 -20.02 -3.97 22.40
CA ALA A 205 -19.68 -2.75 21.68
C ALA A 205 -18.59 -2.97 20.61
N VAL A 206 -17.80 -4.05 20.71
CA VAL A 206 -16.61 -4.24 19.85
C VAL A 206 -16.99 -4.39 18.38
N LEU A 207 -18.02 -5.16 18.05
CA LEU A 207 -18.46 -5.34 16.66
C LEU A 207 -18.95 -4.03 16.00
N PRO A 208 -19.98 -3.33 16.53
CA PRO A 208 -20.48 -2.12 15.88
C PRO A 208 -19.40 -1.04 15.77
N LEU A 209 -18.53 -0.90 16.77
CA LEU A 209 -17.43 0.07 16.72
C LEU A 209 -16.31 -0.34 15.77
N THR A 210 -16.10 -1.64 15.54
CA THR A 210 -15.18 -2.11 14.48
C THR A 210 -15.72 -1.77 13.10
N VAL A 211 -17.04 -1.94 12.86
CA VAL A 211 -17.69 -1.54 11.61
C VAL A 211 -17.57 -0.03 11.41
N LEU A 212 -17.84 0.75 12.46
CA LEU A 212 -17.68 2.19 12.43
C LEU A 212 -16.23 2.58 12.13
N ALA A 213 -15.25 1.98 12.80
CA ALA A 213 -13.84 2.26 12.57
C ALA A 213 -13.41 1.95 11.12
N LEU A 214 -13.87 0.85 10.55
CA LEU A 214 -13.64 0.51 9.14
C LEU A 214 -14.22 1.58 8.21
N ALA A 215 -15.48 1.98 8.43
CA ALA A 215 -16.14 3.01 7.64
C ALA A 215 -15.45 4.39 7.79
N SER A 216 -15.06 4.77 9.01
CA SER A 216 -14.31 5.99 9.28
C SER A 216 -12.94 5.98 8.61
N TYR A 217 -12.25 4.83 8.60
CA TYR A 217 -10.95 4.71 7.93
C TYR A 217 -11.10 4.84 6.41
N ALA A 218 -12.13 4.24 5.81
CA ALA A 218 -12.46 4.43 4.40
C ALA A 218 -12.78 5.91 4.08
N GLY A 219 -13.59 6.56 4.94
CA GLY A 219 -13.88 7.99 4.85
C GLY A 219 -12.63 8.86 4.96
N PHE A 220 -11.69 8.49 5.84
CA PHE A 220 -10.42 9.19 6.00
C PHE A 220 -9.50 9.06 4.76
N ILE A 221 -9.43 7.87 4.15
CA ILE A 221 -8.73 7.70 2.87
C ILE A 221 -9.37 8.57 1.79
N ALA A 222 -10.70 8.57 1.68
CA ALA A 222 -11.41 9.39 0.70
C ALA A 222 -11.18 10.89 0.95
N PHE A 223 -11.20 11.32 2.22
CA PHE A 223 -10.91 12.69 2.61
C PHE A 223 -9.50 13.12 2.20
N THR A 224 -8.47 12.34 2.56
CA THR A 224 -7.07 12.65 2.20
C THR A 224 -6.85 12.64 0.69
N PHE A 225 -7.57 11.79 -0.06
CA PHE A 225 -7.54 11.79 -1.52
C PHE A 225 -8.16 13.06 -2.11
N LEU A 226 -9.34 13.45 -1.64
CA LEU A 226 -10.02 14.66 -2.11
C LEU A 226 -9.26 15.94 -1.72
N GLN A 227 -8.68 15.97 -0.52
CA GLN A 227 -7.79 17.04 -0.07
C GLN A 227 -6.61 17.21 -1.02
N ALA A 228 -5.91 16.12 -1.34
CA ALA A 228 -4.80 16.15 -2.29
C ALA A 228 -5.27 16.59 -3.69
N ARG A 229 -6.43 16.12 -4.17
CA ARG A 229 -7.00 16.55 -5.45
C ARG A 229 -7.40 18.03 -5.50
N ALA A 230 -7.73 18.62 -4.36
CA ALA A 230 -7.96 20.05 -4.23
C ALA A 230 -6.65 20.88 -4.19
N GLY A 231 -5.49 20.23 -4.30
CA GLY A 231 -4.18 20.88 -4.24
C GLY A 231 -3.76 21.29 -2.84
N LEU A 232 -4.47 20.81 -1.80
CA LEU A 232 -4.18 21.17 -0.40
C LEU A 232 -3.18 20.18 0.22
N PRO A 233 -2.13 20.67 0.90
CA PRO A 233 -1.23 19.80 1.64
C PRO A 233 -1.94 19.12 2.81
N PHE A 234 -1.43 17.97 3.23
CA PHE A 234 -1.96 17.25 4.39
C PHE A 234 -1.60 17.93 5.72
N ILE A 235 -0.36 18.42 5.85
CA ILE A 235 0.24 19.08 7.02
C ILE A 235 1.26 20.16 6.64
#